data_AF-A0A841R5F7-F1
#
_entry.id   AF-A0A841R5F7-F1
#
_cell.length_a   1.000
_cell.length_b   1.000
_cell.length_c   1.000
_cell.angle_alpha   90.00
_cell.angle_beta   90.00
_cell.angle_gamma   90.00
#
_symmetry.space_group_name_H-M   'P 1'
#
loop_
_entity.id
_entity.type
_entity.pdbx_description
1 polymer ?
#
loop_
_entity_poly.entity_id
_entity_poly.type
_entity_poly.pdbx_seq_one_letter_code
_entity_poly.pdbx_strand_id
1 'polypeptide(L)'
;MAKQPKMPSMEIQKEIQKSQEKILRAYKKRLTQKDLLKLNEFITSGNAPGSKEFQKLRPALKEVIIKLNVSGLEIMQKSTKNPFQRMRYAIAKFSTKRIPIMDKEKKKKKKK
;
A
#
# COMPACT_ATOMS: atom_id res chain seq x y z
N MET A 1 27.08 -16.61 -5.55
CA MET A 1 26.26 -15.81 -6.48
C MET A 1 24.84 -15.68 -5.93
N ALA A 2 24.45 -14.50 -5.42
CA ALA A 2 23.07 -14.25 -5.01
C ALA A 2 22.19 -14.11 -6.26
N LYS A 3 21.24 -15.04 -6.46
CA LYS A 3 20.24 -14.92 -7.53
C LYS A 3 19.42 -13.65 -7.27
N GLN A 4 19.44 -12.71 -8.22
CA GLN A 4 18.54 -11.55 -8.18
C GLN A 4 17.08 -12.02 -8.04
N PRO A 5 16.23 -11.29 -7.30
CA PRO A 5 14.81 -11.61 -7.25
C PRO A 5 14.25 -11.50 -8.68
N LYS A 6 13.81 -12.62 -9.26
CA LYS A 6 13.03 -12.62 -10.50
C LYS A 6 11.82 -11.72 -10.28
N MET A 7 11.67 -10.71 -11.12
CA MET A 7 10.46 -9.89 -11.20
C MET A 7 9.23 -10.81 -11.29
N PRO A 8 8.09 -10.44 -10.67
CA PRO A 8 6.86 -11.20 -10.82
C PRO A 8 6.52 -11.37 -12.31
N SER A 9 6.01 -12.54 -12.70
CA SER A 9 5.65 -12.81 -14.09
C SER A 9 4.64 -11.76 -14.61
N MET A 10 4.61 -11.52 -15.92
CA MET A 10 3.67 -10.57 -16.52
C MET A 10 2.21 -10.84 -16.12
N GLU A 11 1.84 -12.10 -15.92
CA GLU A 11 0.51 -12.50 -15.46
C GLU A 11 0.22 -11.99 -14.03
N ILE A 12 1.18 -12.15 -13.11
CA ILE A 12 1.07 -11.65 -11.74
C ILE A 12 0.97 -10.13 -11.74
N GLN A 13 1.75 -9.45 -12.58
CA GLN A 13 1.70 -7.98 -12.71
C GLN A 13 0.33 -7.51 -13.21
N LYS A 14 -0.23 -8.18 -14.23
CA LYS A 14 -1.58 -7.88 -14.75
C LYS A 14 -2.66 -8.10 -13.68
N GLU A 15 -2.56 -9.16 -12.90
CA GLU A 15 -3.51 -9.45 -11.83
C GLU A 15 -3.45 -8.39 -10.72
N ILE A 16 -2.23 -7.99 -10.33
CA ILE A 16 -2.00 -6.89 -9.39
C ILE A 16 -2.63 -5.60 -9.91
N GLN A 17 -2.35 -5.22 -11.16
CA GLN A 17 -2.89 -4.02 -11.79
C GLN A 17 -4.43 -4.05 -11.80
N LYS A 18 -5.03 -5.15 -12.28
CA LYS A 18 -6.49 -5.30 -12.35
C LYS A 18 -7.14 -5.18 -10.96
N SER A 19 -6.52 -5.75 -9.94
CA SER A 19 -7.01 -5.65 -8.57
C SER A 19 -6.88 -4.22 -8.02
N GLN A 20 -5.75 -3.57 -8.26
CA GLN A 20 -5.50 -2.19 -7.85
C GLN A 20 -6.44 -1.21 -8.54
N GLU A 21 -6.70 -1.37 -9.84
CA GLU A 21 -7.67 -0.56 -10.59
C GLU A 21 -9.09 -0.69 -10.00
N LYS A 22 -9.51 -1.90 -9.63
CA LYS A 22 -10.81 -2.12 -8.98
C LYS A 22 -10.91 -1.38 -7.65
N ILE A 23 -9.84 -1.39 -6.85
CA ILE A 23 -9.77 -0.63 -5.59
C ILE A 23 -9.85 0.87 -5.89
N LEU A 24 -9.02 1.38 -6.81
CA LEU A 24 -9.01 2.80 -7.17
C LEU A 24 -10.37 3.26 -7.69
N ARG A 25 -11.07 2.46 -8.51
CA ARG A 25 -12.40 2.80 -9.02
C ARG A 25 -13.44 2.93 -7.91
N ALA A 26 -13.38 2.08 -6.89
CA ALA A 26 -14.26 2.18 -5.73
C ALA A 26 -14.01 3.47 -4.92
N TYR A 27 -12.75 3.88 -4.79
CA TYR A 27 -12.36 5.06 -4.04
C TYR A 27 -12.46 6.37 -4.82
N LYS A 28 -12.37 6.36 -6.15
CA LYS A 28 -12.62 7.54 -7.00
C LYS A 28 -14.00 8.15 -6.76
N LYS A 29 -15.00 7.35 -6.36
CA LYS A 29 -16.34 7.84 -5.98
C LYS A 29 -16.36 8.60 -4.64
N ARG A 30 -15.34 8.44 -3.80
CA ARG A 30 -15.26 8.97 -2.42
C ARG A 30 -14.14 9.99 -2.22
N LEU A 31 -13.17 10.04 -3.13
CA LEU A 31 -12.01 10.92 -3.07
C LEU A 31 -12.24 12.17 -3.93
N THR A 32 -11.78 13.32 -3.43
CA THR A 32 -11.78 14.56 -4.23
C THR A 32 -10.68 14.52 -5.29
N GLN A 33 -10.77 15.38 -6.30
CA GLN A 33 -9.72 15.50 -7.33
C GLN A 33 -8.34 15.85 -6.71
N LYS A 34 -8.31 16.67 -5.65
CA LYS A 34 -7.08 16.99 -4.90
C LYS A 34 -6.53 15.76 -4.17
N ASP A 35 -7.40 14.92 -3.61
CA ASP A 35 -6.99 13.67 -2.97
C ASP A 35 -6.41 12.68 -3.99
N LEU A 36 -7.01 12.57 -5.18
CA LEU A 36 -6.51 11.72 -6.27
C LEU A 36 -5.12 12.16 -6.76
N LEU A 37 -4.86 13.46 -6.88
CA LEU A 37 -3.54 13.98 -7.22
C LEU A 37 -2.50 13.57 -6.17
N LYS A 38 -2.78 13.79 -4.87
CA LYS A 38 -1.88 13.40 -3.79
C LYS A 38 -1.64 11.89 -3.70
N LEU A 39 -2.67 11.09 -4.01
CA LEU A 39 -2.55 9.64 -4.09
C LEU A 39 -1.58 9.23 -5.20
N ASN A 40 -1.73 9.80 -6.39
CA ASN A 40 -0.85 9.54 -7.52
C ASN A 40 0.58 10.01 -7.25
N GLU A 41 0.77 11.21 -6.69
CA GLU A 41 2.08 11.70 -6.27
C GLU A 41 2.75 10.72 -5.29
N PHE A 42 2.00 10.23 -4.29
CA PHE A 42 2.53 9.27 -3.34
C PHE A 42 2.94 7.95 -4.01
N ILE A 43 2.08 7.39 -4.87
CA ILE A 43 2.37 6.13 -5.57
C ILE A 43 3.60 6.25 -6.47
N THR A 44 3.70 7.33 -7.24
CA THR A 44 4.81 7.56 -8.18
C THR A 44 6.12 7.91 -7.47
N SER A 45 6.05 8.53 -6.28
CA SER A 45 7.23 8.91 -5.51
C SER A 45 8.05 7.72 -4.97
N GLY A 46 7.53 6.50 -5.01
CA GLY A 46 8.21 5.31 -4.47
C GLY A 46 8.23 5.23 -2.95
N ASN A 47 7.51 6.12 -2.26
CA ASN A 47 7.45 6.12 -0.79
C ASN A 47 6.71 4.89 -0.26
N ALA A 48 7.24 4.28 0.80
CA ALA A 48 6.64 3.11 1.43
C ALA A 48 5.46 3.51 2.34
N PRO A 49 4.44 2.64 2.49
CA PRO A 49 3.43 2.77 3.53
C PRO A 49 4.10 2.86 4.91
N GLY A 50 3.66 3.80 5.75
CA GLY A 50 4.26 4.03 7.09
C GLY A 50 5.41 5.06 7.12
N SER A 51 5.88 5.52 5.96
CA SER A 51 6.84 6.64 5.85
C SER A 51 6.34 7.96 6.45
N LYS A 52 7.24 8.94 6.60
CA LYS A 52 6.86 10.30 7.08
C LYS A 52 5.87 10.95 6.11
N GLU A 53 6.07 10.73 4.81
CA GLU A 53 5.24 11.19 3.69
C GLU A 53 3.85 10.57 3.78
N PHE A 54 3.79 9.25 4.03
CA PHE A 54 2.53 8.55 4.26
C PHE A 54 1.77 9.14 5.46
N GLN A 55 2.48 9.45 6.56
CA GLN A 55 1.84 10.00 7.76
C GLN A 55 1.28 11.42 7.57
N LYS A 56 1.71 12.15 6.55
CA LYS A 56 1.17 13.48 6.19
C LYS A 56 -0.15 13.39 5.41
N LEU A 57 -0.50 12.22 4.87
CA LEU A 57 -1.73 12.02 4.11
C LEU A 57 -2.97 12.01 5.02
N ARG A 58 -4.12 12.35 4.43
CA ARG A 58 -5.42 12.23 5.11
C ARG A 58 -5.74 10.75 5.38
N PRO A 59 -6.53 10.43 6.43
CA PRO A 59 -6.88 9.05 6.78
C PRO A 59 -7.44 8.23 5.61
N ALA A 60 -8.31 8.81 4.80
CA ALA A 60 -8.88 8.13 3.62
C ALA A 60 -7.80 7.72 2.60
N LEU A 61 -6.79 8.56 2.36
CA LEU A 61 -5.68 8.24 1.46
C LEU A 61 -4.76 7.17 2.03
N LYS A 62 -4.48 7.23 3.34
CA LYS A 62 -3.72 6.20 4.06
C LYS A 62 -4.38 4.83 3.91
N GLU A 63 -5.70 4.77 4.09
CA GLU A 63 -6.48 3.55 3.93
C GLU A 63 -6.38 2.97 2.51
N VAL A 64 -6.50 3.83 1.48
CA VAL A 64 -6.37 3.43 0.07
C VAL A 64 -4.99 2.83 -0.20
N ILE A 65 -3.93 3.51 0.22
CA ILE A 65 -2.55 3.06 0.01
C ILE A 65 -2.30 1.72 0.71
N ILE A 66 -2.77 1.56 1.95
CA ILE A 66 -2.69 0.28 2.66
C ILE A 66 -3.41 -0.81 1.87
N LYS A 67 -4.64 -0.58 1.39
CA LYS A 67 -5.38 -1.58 0.60
C LYS A 67 -4.68 -1.95 -0.71
N LEU A 68 -4.13 -0.98 -1.43
CA LEU A 68 -3.38 -1.23 -2.67
C LEU A 68 -2.15 -2.12 -2.42
N ASN A 69 -1.38 -1.82 -1.38
CA ASN A 69 -0.19 -2.59 -1.02
C ASN A 69 -0.55 -3.99 -0.53
N VAL A 70 -1.54 -4.12 0.35
CA VAL A 70 -2.03 -5.41 0.87
C VAL A 70 -2.54 -6.31 -0.27
N SER A 71 -3.26 -5.73 -1.23
CA SER A 71 -3.75 -6.46 -2.41
C SER A 71 -2.60 -7.01 -3.25
N GLY A 72 -1.59 -6.18 -3.55
CA GLY A 72 -0.39 -6.62 -4.26
C GLY A 72 0.34 -7.74 -3.53
N LEU A 73 0.54 -7.60 -2.21
CA LEU A 73 1.18 -8.60 -1.36
C LEU A 73 0.40 -9.91 -1.29
N GLU A 74 -0.93 -9.85 -1.30
CA GLU A 74 -1.78 -11.04 -1.33
C GLU A 74 -1.66 -11.81 -2.63
N ILE A 75 -1.67 -11.12 -3.77
CA ILE A 75 -1.52 -11.75 -5.09
C ILE A 75 -0.11 -12.35 -5.21
N MET A 76 0.93 -11.60 -4.84
CA MET A 76 2.30 -12.13 -4.80
C MET A 76 2.42 -13.35 -3.88
N GLN A 77 1.80 -13.32 -2.69
CA GLN A 77 1.81 -14.45 -1.77
C GLN A 77 1.13 -15.70 -2.39
N LYS A 78 -0.01 -15.54 -3.07
CA LYS A 78 -0.76 -16.65 -3.69
C LYS A 78 0.00 -17.25 -4.88
N SER A 79 0.65 -16.42 -5.68
CA SER A 79 1.33 -16.84 -6.91
C SER A 79 2.77 -17.31 -6.69
N THR A 80 3.32 -17.13 -5.49
CA THR A 80 4.69 -17.53 -5.16
C THR A 80 4.76 -18.99 -4.71
N LYS A 81 5.48 -19.82 -5.50
CA LYS A 81 5.72 -21.24 -5.18
C LYS A 81 6.76 -21.44 -4.06
N ASN A 82 7.74 -20.54 -3.93
CA ASN A 82 8.80 -20.66 -2.93
C ASN A 82 8.25 -20.36 -1.52
N PRO A 83 8.36 -21.31 -0.55
CA PRO A 83 7.75 -21.15 0.78
C PRO A 83 8.36 -20.02 1.59
N PHE A 84 9.67 -19.78 1.50
CA PHE A 84 10.33 -18.68 2.21
C PHE A 84 9.89 -17.31 1.68
N GLN A 85 9.79 -17.18 0.35
CA GLN A 85 9.29 -15.93 -0.25
C GLN A 85 7.81 -15.72 0.06
N ARG A 86 7.00 -16.78 0.02
CA ARG A 86 5.59 -16.74 0.41
C ARG A 86 5.42 -16.27 1.86
N MET A 87 6.26 -16.76 2.78
CA MET A 87 6.28 -16.31 4.18
C MET A 87 6.68 -14.83 4.28
N ARG A 88 7.69 -14.38 3.53
CA ARG A 88 8.06 -12.95 3.47
C ARG A 88 6.89 -12.07 3.04
N TYR A 89 6.15 -12.46 2.01
CA TYR A 89 4.96 -11.74 1.59
C TYR A 89 3.85 -11.76 2.64
N ALA A 90 3.67 -12.87 3.36
CA ALA A 90 2.71 -12.96 4.45
C ALA A 90 3.04 -11.99 5.60
N ILE A 91 4.31 -11.94 6.02
CA ILE A 91 4.80 -11.02 7.05
C ILE A 91 4.66 -9.56 6.59
N ALA A 92 5.03 -9.27 5.34
CA ALA A 92 4.87 -7.93 4.77
C ALA A 92 3.39 -7.53 4.74
N LYS A 93 2.50 -8.40 4.27
CA LYS A 93 1.04 -8.17 4.24
C LYS A 93 0.51 -7.86 5.63
N PHE A 94 0.92 -8.64 6.62
CA PHE A 94 0.52 -8.45 8.02
C PHE A 94 1.03 -7.12 8.58
N SER A 95 2.29 -6.79 8.32
CA SER A 95 2.91 -5.54 8.77
C SER A 95 2.22 -4.33 8.14
N THR A 96 1.95 -4.36 6.84
CA THR A 96 1.24 -3.29 6.13
C THR A 96 -0.17 -3.08 6.67
N LYS A 97 -0.91 -4.16 6.97
CA LYS A 97 -2.24 -4.08 7.60
C LYS A 97 -2.22 -3.42 8.98
N ARG A 98 -1.11 -3.52 9.71
CA ARG A 98 -0.94 -3.01 11.07
C ARG A 98 -0.37 -1.58 11.12
N ILE A 99 -0.08 -0.96 9.98
CA ILE A 99 0.43 0.41 9.97
C ILE A 99 -0.61 1.33 10.61
N PRO A 100 -0.27 2.04 11.70
CA PRO A 100 -1.22 2.91 12.36
C PRO A 100 -1.54 4.10 11.44
N ILE A 101 -2.84 4.28 11.19
CA ILE A 101 -3.37 5.50 10.58
C ILE A 101 -3.44 6.54 11.71
N MET A 102 -2.32 7.21 11.97
CA MET A 102 -2.31 8.26 12.97
C MET A 102 -2.98 9.51 12.42
N ASP A 103 -4.05 9.95 13.05
CA ASP A 103 -4.52 11.33 12.93
C ASP A 103 -3.62 12.22 13.80
N LYS A 104 -2.90 13.13 13.15
CA LYS A 104 -1.98 14.06 13.83
C LYS A 104 -2.71 15.11 14.69
N GLU A 105 -4.02 15.01 14.90
CA GLU A 105 -4.76 15.94 15.75
C GLU A 105 -4.60 15.74 17.26
N LYS A 106 -3.94 14.66 17.73
CA LYS A 106 -3.68 14.47 19.17
C LYS A 106 -2.23 14.77 19.56
N LYS A 107 -1.79 16.02 19.41
CA LYS A 107 -0.67 16.58 20.19
C LYS A 107 -0.64 18.13 20.22
N LYS A 108 -1.81 18.76 20.40
CA LYS A 108 -1.90 20.16 20.87
C LYS A 108 -2.97 20.26 21.96
N LYS A 109 -2.77 19.57 23.09
CA LYS A 109 -3.48 19.82 24.36
C LYS A 109 -2.86 18.97 25.47
N LYS A 110 -1.66 19.36 25.89
CA LYS A 110 -1.36 19.45 27.33
C LYS A 110 -0.87 20.88 27.55
N LYS A 111 -1.84 21.77 27.77
CA LYS A 111 -1.66 23.07 28.41
C LYS A 111 -1.23 22.79 29.86
N LYS A 112 -0.08 23.31 30.27
CA LYS A 112 0.08 24.41 31.24
C LYS A 112 1.56 24.56 31.53
#